data_AF-T1YYD2-F1
#
_entry.id   AF-T1YYD2-F1
#
_cell.length_a   1.000
_cell.length_b   1.000
_cell.length_c   1.000
_cell.angle_alpha   90.00
_cell.angle_beta   90.00
_cell.angle_gamma   90.00
#
_symmetry.space_group_name_H-M   'P 1'
#
loop_
_entity.id
_entity.type
_entity.pdbx_description
1 polymer ?
#
loop_
_entity_poly.entity_id
_entity_poly.type
_entity_poly.pdbx_seq_one_letter_code
_entity_poly.pdbx_strand_id
1 'polypeptide(L)' 'MEKQQKLLNRKIVSEIIPAKKFYRAEEYHQQYLAKGGRFGFRQSTEKGCNDPIRCYG' A
#
# COMPACT_ATOMS: atom_id res chain seq x y z
N MET A 1 -17.32 2.22 5.01
CA MET A 1 -17.39 3.12 3.83
C MET A 1 -18.13 4.41 4.14
N GLU A 2 -19.32 4.36 4.73
CA GLU A 2 -20.17 5.54 4.97
C GLU A 2 -19.50 6.66 5.76
N LYS A 3 -18.79 6.34 6.86
CA LYS A 3 -18.05 7.35 7.66
C LYS A 3 -17.01 8.10 6.82
N GLN A 4 -16.25 7.37 6.00
CA GLN A 4 -15.19 7.95 5.18
C GLN A 4 -15.76 8.77 4.00
N GLN A 5 -16.86 8.30 3.41
CA GLN A 5 -17.51 9.01 2.30
C GLN A 5 -17.95 10.43 2.69
N LYS A 6 -18.38 10.64 3.95
CA LYS A 6 -18.78 11.96 4.45
C LYS A 6 -17.64 12.99 4.46
N LEU A 7 -16.38 12.53 4.46
CA LEU A 7 -15.19 13.39 4.47
C LEU A 7 -14.64 13.69 3.08
N LEU A 8 -15.11 12.98 2.05
CA LEU A 8 -14.56 13.03 0.70
C LEU A 8 -15.59 13.57 -0.29
N ASN A 9 -15.17 14.53 -1.12
CA ASN A 9 -16.02 15.15 -2.12
C ASN A 9 -16.35 14.20 -3.29
N ARG A 10 -15.44 13.25 -3.58
CA ARG A 10 -15.63 12.26 -4.64
C ARG A 10 -16.27 11.01 -4.06
N LYS A 11 -17.18 10.40 -4.84
CA LYS A 11 -17.76 9.09 -4.50
C LYS A 11 -16.66 8.04 -4.42
N ILE A 12 -16.60 7.29 -3.32
CA ILE A 12 -15.72 6.16 -3.14
C ILE A 12 -16.29 4.99 -3.95
N VAL A 13 -15.44 4.40 -4.80
CA VAL A 13 -15.78 3.29 -5.71
C VAL A 13 -15.15 1.97 -5.29
N SER A 14 -14.64 1.86 -4.06
CA SER A 14 -14.02 0.63 -3.56
C SER A 14 -15.03 -0.50 -3.45
N GLU A 15 -14.69 -1.65 -4.03
CA GLU A 15 -15.52 -2.85 -4.06
C GLU A 15 -15.40 -3.64 -2.74
N ILE A 16 -16.53 -4.18 -2.27
CA ILE A 16 -16.57 -5.11 -1.12
C ILE A 16 -17.15 -6.41 -1.64
N ILE A 17 -16.24 -7.33 -2.00
CA ILE A 17 -16.58 -8.65 -2.56
C ILE A 17 -15.94 -9.76 -1.72
N PRO A 18 -16.47 -10.99 -1.75
CA PRO A 18 -15.85 -12.14 -1.10
C PRO A 18 -14.42 -12.38 -1.60
N ALA A 19 -13.53 -12.79 -0.70
CA ALA A 19 -12.16 -13.14 -1.06
C ALA A 19 -12.12 -14.31 -2.04
N LYS A 20 -11.27 -14.19 -3.06
CA LYS A 20 -11.00 -15.25 -4.05
C LYS A 20 -9.61 -15.84 -3.82
N LYS A 21 -9.23 -16.82 -4.65
CA LYS A 21 -7.88 -17.39 -4.64
C LYS A 21 -6.83 -16.28 -4.79
N PHE A 22 -5.87 -16.26 -3.87
CA PHE A 22 -4.74 -15.34 -3.89
C PHE A 22 -3.56 -15.96 -4.64
N TYR A 23 -3.02 -15.24 -5.63
CA TYR A 23 -1.80 -15.62 -6.34
C TYR A 23 -0.67 -14.70 -5.85
N ARG A 24 0.30 -15.27 -5.14
CA ARG A 24 1.46 -14.52 -4.63
C ARG A 24 2.31 -14.03 -5.81
N ALA A 25 2.63 -12.74 -5.82
CA ALA A 25 3.57 -12.15 -6.78
C ALA A 25 5.01 -12.63 -6.54
N GLU A 26 5.86 -12.49 -7.55
CA GLU A 26 7.27 -12.87 -7.54
C GLU A 26 8.05 -12.25 -6.39
N GLU A 27 9.14 -12.89 -5.96
CA GLU A 27 9.88 -12.51 -4.74
C GLU A 27 10.51 -11.11 -4.82
N TYR A 28 10.82 -10.62 -6.02
CA TYR A 28 11.37 -9.26 -6.19
C TYR A 28 10.33 -8.15 -5.95
N HIS A 29 9.02 -8.46 -6.03
CA HIS A 29 7.95 -7.52 -5.67
C HIS A 29 7.75 -7.41 -4.15
N GLN A 30 8.18 -8.43 -3.40
CA GLN A 30 7.94 -8.52 -1.96
C GLN A 30 8.86 -7.58 -1.18
N GLN A 31 8.29 -6.79 -0.28
CA GLN A 31 9.00 -5.77 0.51
C GLN A 31 9.89 -4.83 -0.34
N TYR A 32 9.48 -4.52 -1.58
CA TYR A 32 10.28 -3.77 -2.56
C TYR A 32 10.84 -2.44 -2.02
N LEU A 33 10.01 -1.61 -1.37
CA LEU A 33 10.43 -0.32 -0.82
C LEU A 33 11.37 -0.46 0.39
N ALA A 34 11.18 -1.50 1.21
CA ALA A 34 12.06 -1.80 2.34
C ALA A 34 13.43 -2.32 1.87
N LYS A 35 13.45 -3.04 0.74
CA LYS A 35 14.67 -3.55 0.09
C LYS A 35 15.47 -2.44 -0.64
N GLY A 36 14.88 -1.27 -0.87
CA GLY A 36 15.57 -0.10 -1.45
C GLY A 36 14.81 0.57 -2.60
N GLY A 37 13.70 0.00 -3.06
CA GLY A 37 12.95 0.52 -4.20
C GLY A 37 13.80 0.66 -5.47
N ARG A 38 13.42 1.60 -6.33
CA ARG A 38 14.06 1.89 -7.61
C ARG A 38 15.41 2.58 -7.46
N PHE A 39 15.57 3.39 -6.42
CA PHE A 39 16.71 4.30 -6.24
C PHE A 39 17.71 3.84 -5.16
N GLY A 40 17.49 2.69 -4.52
CA GLY A 40 18.35 2.16 -3.47
C GLY A 40 18.10 2.75 -2.07
N PHE A 41 17.22 3.75 -1.94
CA PHE A 41 16.85 4.36 -0.65
C PHE A 41 15.76 3.54 0.04
N ARG A 42 16.14 2.76 1.06
CA ARG A 42 15.20 1.96 1.86
C ARG A 42 14.21 2.84 2.61
N GLN A 43 12.97 2.38 2.71
CA GLN A 43 11.95 2.97 3.56
C GLN A 43 11.69 2.06 4.77
N SER A 44 11.63 2.64 5.97
CA SER A 44 11.48 1.89 7.22
C SER A 44 10.18 1.10 7.27
N THR A 45 10.24 -0.13 7.79
CA THR A 45 9.07 -0.98 8.07
C THR A 45 8.79 -1.11 9.56
N GLU A 46 9.46 -0.29 10.39
CA GLU A 46 9.27 -0.29 11.83
C GLU A 46 7.82 0.07 12.19
N LYS A 47 7.29 -0.62 13.19
CA LYS A 47 5.92 -0.37 13.65
C LYS A 47 5.83 1.05 14.22
N GLY A 48 4.88 1.83 13.70
CA GLY A 48 4.68 3.21 14.13
C GLY A 48 5.57 4.24 13.42
N CYS A 49 6.37 3.84 12.42
CA CYS A 49 7.03 4.79 11.53
C CYS A 49 5.98 5.65 10.80
N ASN A 50 6.11 6.97 10.87
CA ASN A 50 5.21 7.94 10.23
C ASN A 50 5.91 8.71 9.09
N ASP A 51 7.06 8.22 8.62
CA ASP A 51 7.75 8.82 7.48
C ASP A 51 6.86 8.73 6.23
N PRO A 52 6.79 9.79 5.39
CA PRO A 52 6.01 9.75 4.17
C PRO A 52 6.47 8.63 3.22
N ILE A 53 5.56 7.74 2.87
CA ILE A 53 5.85 6.62 1.95
C ILE A 53 6.00 7.15 0.52
N ARG A 54 7.17 6.92 -0.09
CA ARG A 54 7.44 7.23 -1.51
C ARG A 54 7.06 6.06 -2.39
N CYS A 55 6.41 6.34 -3.51
CA CYS A 55 5.79 5.29 -4.35
C CYS A 55 6.78 4.27 -4.91
N TYR A 56 8.02 4.66 -5.21
CA TYR A 56 8.98 3.83 -5.94
C TYR A 56 10.36 3.73 -5.28
N GLY A 57 10.52 4.17 -4.03
CA GLY A 57 11.84 4.33 -3.41
C GLY A 57 12.20 5.80 -3.23
#